data_AF-A0A0M1JC03-F1
#
_entry.id   AF-A0A0M1JC03-F1
#
_cell.length_a   1.000
_cell.length_b   1.000
_cell.length_c   1.000
_cell.angle_alpha   90.00
_cell.angle_beta   90.00
_cell.angle_gamma   90.00
#
_symmetry.space_group_name_H-M   'P 1'
#
loop_
_entity.id
_entity.type
_entity.pdbx_description
1 polymer ?
#
loop_
_entity_poly.entity_id
_entity_poly.type
_entity_poly.pdbx_seq_one_letter_code
_entity_poly.pdbx_strand_id
1 'polypeptide(L)'
;MDVGLQILLTDHRPGVGFNWSKTIGESLVIYTESAFRRGRDQLIVVNGEVTSPSSGWIPNSVIGSNYTFANALNLIIEYQHNGAGYSASEWRAIKTSTESTLLDIYGPGALSAFTLLGQYNNIIGHNPLRQNYAFVRFSHPNWLMDGESSVLWLKNLDDGSYVLRARWDKDFGNSYKFGIMAETLRGSSWSEFGIRPWEWSLVTDIAWYF
;
A
#
# COMPACT_ATOMS: atom_id res chain seq x y z
N MET A 1 23.08 6.19 -15.26
CA MET A 1 23.19 5.39 -14.01
C MET A 1 23.22 6.45 -12.97
N ASP A 2 22.19 6.44 -12.13
CA ASP A 2 21.86 7.59 -11.31
C ASP A 2 21.83 7.09 -9.87
N VAL A 3 22.45 7.86 -8.98
CA VAL A 3 22.62 7.52 -7.57
C VAL A 3 22.25 8.75 -6.76
N GLY A 4 21.37 8.56 -5.78
CA GLY A 4 20.92 9.60 -4.88
C GLY A 4 21.06 9.16 -3.43
N LEU A 5 21.51 10.11 -2.60
CA LEU A 5 21.50 9.99 -1.15
C LEU A 5 20.62 11.11 -0.59
N GLN A 6 19.72 10.77 0.31
CA GLN A 6 18.86 11.71 1.00
C GLN A 6 19.05 11.55 2.51
N ILE A 7 19.12 12.66 3.23
CA ILE A 7 19.24 12.66 4.70
C ILE A 7 18.09 13.50 5.24
N LEU A 8 17.30 12.91 6.14
CA LEU A 8 16.25 13.59 6.87
C LEU A 8 16.72 13.83 8.30
N LEU A 9 16.99 15.10 8.62
CA LEU A 9 17.30 15.54 9.98
C LEU A 9 16.02 16.09 10.61
N THR A 10 15.50 15.41 11.61
CA THR A 10 14.40 15.90 12.46
C THR A 10 14.73 15.59 13.91
N ASP A 11 14.16 16.37 14.82
CA ASP A 11 14.47 16.28 16.25
C ASP A 11 14.06 14.93 16.86
N HIS A 12 13.12 14.19 16.25
CA HIS A 12 12.49 13.03 16.90
C HIS A 12 12.55 11.76 16.05
N ARG A 13 12.61 11.87 14.72
CA ARG A 13 12.61 10.73 13.80
C ARG A 13 13.58 10.96 12.64
N PRO A 14 14.91 10.94 12.90
CA PRO A 14 15.89 11.05 11.85
C PRO A 14 15.73 9.90 10.85
N GLY A 15 16.18 10.13 9.62
CA GLY A 15 16.15 9.14 8.57
C GLY A 15 17.26 9.31 7.56
N VAL A 16 17.64 8.20 6.93
CA VAL A 16 18.54 8.16 5.78
C VAL A 16 17.84 7.44 4.65
N GLY A 17 17.92 8.00 3.46
CA GLY A 17 17.40 7.46 2.22
C GLY A 17 18.50 7.25 1.19
N PHE A 18 18.41 6.17 0.43
CA PHE A 18 19.28 5.82 -0.66
C PHE A 18 18.41 5.46 -1.86
N ASN A 19 18.78 5.94 -3.04
CA ASN A 19 18.21 5.48 -4.29
C ASN A 19 19.31 5.21 -5.31
N TRP A 20 19.03 4.25 -6.18
CA TRP A 20 19.90 3.87 -7.27
C TRP A 20 19.05 3.43 -8.45
N SER A 21 19.43 3.83 -9.66
CA SER A 21 18.82 3.36 -10.88
C SER A 21 19.81 3.23 -12.03
N LYS A 22 19.51 2.32 -12.96
CA LYS A 22 20.28 2.14 -14.17
C LYS A 22 19.38 1.74 -15.33
N THR A 23 19.50 2.49 -16.42
CA THR A 23 18.95 2.12 -17.72
C THR A 23 19.89 1.13 -18.41
N ILE A 24 19.32 0.05 -18.94
CA ILE A 24 20.00 -0.99 -19.72
C ILE A 24 19.39 -0.98 -21.12
N GLY A 25 20.20 -0.69 -22.13
CA GLY A 25 19.70 -0.40 -23.48
C GLY A 25 18.86 0.87 -23.49
N GLU A 26 17.74 0.84 -24.21
CA GLU A 26 16.83 1.99 -24.38
C GLU A 26 15.50 1.84 -23.64
N SER A 27 15.22 0.64 -23.11
CA SER A 27 13.86 0.25 -22.72
C SER A 27 13.72 -0.29 -21.30
N LEU A 28 14.81 -0.74 -20.68
CA LEU A 28 14.80 -1.35 -19.35
C LEU A 28 15.45 -0.42 -18.32
N VAL A 29 14.75 -0.14 -17.22
CA VAL A 29 15.30 0.51 -16.03
C VAL A 29 15.22 -0.47 -14.87
N ILE A 30 16.32 -0.64 -14.15
CA ILE A 30 16.34 -1.35 -12.85
C ILE A 30 16.64 -0.32 -11.78
N TYR A 31 15.95 -0.39 -10.65
CA TYR A 31 16.11 0.56 -9.57
C TYR A 31 15.91 -0.07 -8.19
N THR A 32 16.45 0.62 -7.19
CA THR A 32 16.11 0.40 -5.79
C THR A 32 16.02 1.72 -5.06
N GLU A 33 15.09 1.79 -4.12
CA GLU A 33 14.95 2.87 -3.17
C GLU A 33 14.92 2.26 -1.78
N SER A 34 15.58 2.87 -0.80
CA SER A 34 15.63 2.39 0.57
C SER A 34 15.67 3.56 1.54
N ALA A 35 14.91 3.50 2.60
CA ALA A 35 14.87 4.50 3.65
C ALA A 35 14.88 3.82 5.03
N PHE A 36 15.79 4.25 5.90
CA PHE A 36 15.83 3.85 7.30
C PHE A 36 15.35 5.02 8.12
N ARG A 37 14.25 4.86 8.86
CA ARG A 37 13.67 5.91 9.70
C ARG A 37 13.55 5.42 11.13
N ARG A 38 13.80 6.31 12.10
CA ARG A 38 13.64 5.96 13.51
C ARG A 38 12.17 6.03 13.93
N GLY A 39 11.64 4.92 14.46
CA GLY A 39 10.26 4.78 14.93
C GLY A 39 9.22 4.75 13.81
N ARG A 40 7.99 4.37 14.17
CA ARG A 40 6.80 4.41 13.30
C ARG A 40 5.59 4.94 14.06
N ASP A 41 4.57 5.36 13.31
CA ASP A 41 3.28 5.81 13.85
C ASP A 41 2.29 4.68 14.14
N GLN A 42 2.49 3.51 13.53
CA GLN A 42 1.54 2.41 13.65
C GLN A 42 1.55 1.82 15.07
N LEU A 43 0.42 1.97 15.76
CA LEU A 43 0.19 1.43 17.11
C LEU A 43 0.16 -0.10 17.07
N ILE A 44 0.68 -0.74 18.12
CA ILE A 44 0.71 -2.19 18.26
C ILE A 44 -0.16 -2.64 19.43
N VAL A 45 -0.46 -3.94 19.47
CA VAL A 45 -1.14 -4.57 20.61
C VAL A 45 -0.17 -5.46 21.36
N VAL A 46 0.04 -5.18 22.64
CA VAL A 46 0.88 -5.97 23.54
C VAL A 46 0.04 -6.31 24.77
N ASN A 47 -0.11 -7.60 25.04
CA ASN A 47 -0.93 -8.10 26.17
C ASN A 47 -2.38 -7.54 26.18
N GLY A 48 -2.96 -7.30 25.00
CA GLY A 48 -4.31 -6.74 24.86
C GLY A 48 -4.38 -5.21 24.91
N GLU A 49 -3.30 -4.53 25.27
CA GLU A 49 -3.25 -3.07 25.33
C GLU A 49 -2.70 -2.48 24.02
N VAL A 50 -3.34 -1.40 23.55
CA VAL A 50 -2.85 -0.61 22.42
C VAL A 50 -1.75 0.31 22.91
N THR A 51 -0.57 0.22 22.28
CA THR A 51 0.61 0.98 22.69
C THR A 51 1.43 1.43 21.49
N SER A 52 2.24 2.47 21.71
CA SER A 52 3.22 2.92 20.72
C SER A 52 4.39 1.94 20.64
N PRO A 53 4.84 1.56 19.44
CA PRO A 53 5.98 0.66 19.29
C PRO A 53 7.29 1.33 19.72
N SER A 54 8.31 0.51 19.97
CA SER A 54 9.66 0.97 20.31
C SER A 54 10.29 1.84 19.20
N SER A 55 11.21 2.75 19.58
CA SER A 55 11.84 3.74 18.70
C SER A 55 13.02 3.21 17.88
N GLY A 56 12.95 1.96 17.42
CA GLY A 56 13.97 1.30 16.61
C GLY A 56 14.11 1.90 15.20
N TRP A 57 15.17 1.50 14.49
CA TRP A 57 15.33 1.83 13.07
C TRP A 57 14.47 0.92 12.21
N ILE A 58 13.70 1.52 11.30
CA ILE A 58 12.71 0.84 10.49
C ILE A 58 13.08 1.00 9.01
N PRO A 59 13.41 -0.09 8.32
CA PRO A 59 13.71 -0.06 6.90
C PRO A 59 12.42 0.01 6.07
N ASN A 60 12.44 0.78 5.01
CA ASN A 60 11.45 0.73 3.94
C ASN A 60 12.24 0.64 2.63
N SER A 61 11.91 -0.29 1.75
CA SER A 61 12.68 -0.46 0.52
C SER A 61 11.84 -0.95 -0.63
N VAL A 62 12.17 -0.49 -1.83
CA VAL A 62 11.64 -0.99 -3.08
C VAL A 62 12.80 -1.49 -3.92
N ILE A 63 12.62 -2.62 -4.56
CA ILE A 63 13.50 -3.11 -5.63
C ILE A 63 12.60 -3.41 -6.82
N GLY A 64 12.91 -2.82 -7.97
CA GLY A 64 12.02 -2.88 -9.10
C GLY A 64 12.70 -2.77 -10.44
N SER A 65 11.88 -3.00 -11.46
CA SER A 65 12.23 -2.78 -12.84
C SER A 65 11.06 -2.22 -13.60
N ASN A 66 11.36 -1.37 -14.57
CA ASN A 66 10.42 -0.80 -15.52
C ASN A 66 10.90 -1.12 -16.94
N TYR A 67 10.04 -1.74 -17.75
CA TYR A 67 10.31 -2.05 -19.15
C TYR A 67 9.27 -1.43 -20.08
N THR A 68 9.72 -0.67 -21.07
CA THR A 68 8.87 -0.10 -22.12
C THR A 68 9.07 -0.86 -23.43
N PHE A 69 8.04 -1.57 -23.87
CA PHE A 69 8.02 -2.29 -25.15
C PHE A 69 7.93 -1.31 -26.33
N ALA A 70 8.33 -1.76 -27.53
CA ALA A 70 8.32 -0.94 -28.74
C ALA A 70 6.93 -0.42 -29.13
N ASN A 71 5.86 -1.10 -28.71
CA ASN A 71 4.47 -0.65 -28.90
C ASN A 71 4.00 0.34 -27.81
N ALA A 72 4.90 0.88 -26.98
CA ALA A 72 4.60 1.75 -25.84
C ALA A 72 3.84 1.10 -24.66
N LEU A 73 3.64 -0.22 -24.67
CA LEU A 73 3.26 -0.94 -23.44
C LEU A 73 4.37 -0.75 -22.41
N ASN A 74 4.00 -0.43 -21.18
CA ASN A 74 4.90 -0.28 -20.06
C ASN A 74 4.59 -1.35 -19.01
N LEU A 75 5.63 -1.99 -18.49
CA LEU A 75 5.57 -3.00 -17.44
C LEU A 75 6.45 -2.59 -16.28
N ILE A 76 5.85 -2.46 -15.10
CA ILE A 76 6.55 -2.28 -13.83
C ILE A 76 6.38 -3.54 -12.99
N ILE A 77 7.48 -4.04 -12.42
CA ILE A 77 7.49 -5.11 -11.44
C ILE A 77 8.34 -4.66 -10.26
N GLU A 78 7.79 -4.74 -9.05
CA GLU A 78 8.47 -4.33 -7.82
C GLU A 78 8.23 -5.33 -6.69
N TYR A 79 9.25 -5.49 -5.86
CA TYR A 79 9.11 -5.95 -4.48
C TYR A 79 9.22 -4.73 -3.56
N GLN A 80 8.27 -4.61 -2.63
CA GLN A 80 8.23 -3.53 -1.65
C GLN A 80 8.27 -4.12 -0.24
N HIS A 81 9.18 -3.62 0.58
CA HIS A 81 9.24 -3.86 2.01
C HIS A 81 8.87 -2.59 2.76
N ASN A 82 7.75 -2.62 3.48
CA ASN A 82 7.28 -1.59 4.38
C ASN A 82 7.57 -2.01 5.82
N GLY A 83 8.77 -1.74 6.34
CA GLY A 83 9.11 -2.13 7.72
C GLY A 83 8.26 -1.42 8.77
N ALA A 84 7.58 -0.32 8.40
CA ALA A 84 6.60 0.27 9.30
C ALA A 84 5.37 -0.62 9.47
N GLY A 85 5.01 -1.47 8.51
CA GLY A 85 3.89 -2.40 8.58
C GLY A 85 3.97 -3.42 9.72
N TYR A 86 2.82 -4.01 10.06
CA TYR A 86 2.72 -5.04 11.08
C TYR A 86 3.38 -6.34 10.63
N SER A 87 4.24 -6.89 11.48
CA SER A 87 4.75 -8.26 11.34
C SER A 87 3.64 -9.30 11.51
N ALA A 88 3.91 -10.58 11.17
CA ALA A 88 2.95 -11.66 11.36
C ALA A 88 2.53 -11.86 12.83
N SER A 89 3.44 -11.63 13.79
CA SER A 89 3.13 -11.71 15.23
C SER A 89 2.27 -10.54 15.71
N GLU A 90 2.59 -9.32 15.29
CA GLU A 90 1.82 -8.12 15.68
C GLU A 90 0.41 -8.17 15.12
N TRP A 91 0.25 -8.59 13.86
CA TRP A 91 -1.06 -8.76 13.26
C TRP A 91 -1.89 -9.86 13.91
N ARG A 92 -1.25 -10.98 14.29
CA ARG A 92 -1.92 -12.01 15.07
C ARG A 92 -2.37 -11.48 16.43
N ALA A 93 -1.56 -10.67 17.11
CA ALA A 93 -1.95 -10.04 18.37
C ALA A 93 -3.16 -9.10 18.18
N ILE A 94 -3.15 -8.23 17.16
CA ILE A 94 -4.28 -7.36 16.81
C ILE A 94 -5.54 -8.19 16.57
N LYS A 95 -5.45 -9.24 15.74
CA LYS A 95 -6.55 -10.15 15.46
C LYS A 95 -7.11 -10.77 16.72
N THR A 96 -6.26 -11.46 17.49
CA THR A 96 -6.69 -12.20 18.69
C THR A 96 -7.29 -11.28 19.73
N SER A 97 -6.70 -10.09 19.95
CA SER A 97 -7.25 -9.12 20.88
C SER A 97 -8.58 -8.55 20.39
N THR A 98 -8.73 -8.26 19.09
CA THR A 98 -10.02 -7.82 18.54
C THR A 98 -11.11 -8.87 18.72
N GLU A 99 -10.82 -10.13 18.37
CA GLU A 99 -11.77 -11.25 18.53
C GLU A 99 -12.16 -11.45 20.00
N SER A 100 -11.20 -11.34 20.93
CA SER A 100 -11.48 -11.41 22.36
C SER A 100 -12.37 -10.24 22.83
N THR A 101 -12.04 -9.01 22.45
CA THR A 101 -12.80 -7.81 22.85
C THR A 101 -14.23 -7.83 22.30
N LEU A 102 -14.46 -8.41 21.13
CA LEU A 102 -15.82 -8.57 20.58
C LEU A 102 -16.71 -9.46 21.46
N LEU A 103 -16.16 -10.39 22.24
CA LEU A 103 -16.96 -11.20 23.17
C LEU A 103 -17.41 -10.40 24.39
N ASP A 104 -16.63 -9.38 24.78
CA ASP A 104 -16.87 -8.57 25.98
C ASP A 104 -17.97 -7.51 25.79
N ILE A 105 -18.40 -7.24 24.54
CA ILE A 105 -19.42 -6.22 24.23
C ILE A 105 -20.80 -6.54 24.83
N TYR A 106 -21.05 -7.80 25.19
CA TYR A 106 -22.29 -8.24 25.82
C TYR A 106 -22.19 -8.35 27.34
N GLY A 107 -21.02 -8.05 27.93
CA GLY A 107 -20.75 -8.19 29.35
C GLY A 107 -20.69 -6.86 30.12
N PRO A 108 -20.40 -6.90 31.43
CA PRO A 108 -20.26 -5.70 32.27
C PRO A 108 -19.17 -4.71 31.78
N GLY A 109 -18.22 -5.18 30.96
CA GLY A 109 -17.14 -4.38 30.37
C GLY A 109 -17.45 -3.73 29.01
N ALA A 110 -18.70 -3.76 28.56
CA ALA A 110 -19.09 -3.35 27.20
C ALA A 110 -18.57 -1.97 26.78
N LEU A 111 -18.63 -0.96 27.66
CA LEU A 111 -18.16 0.40 27.35
C LEU A 111 -16.64 0.45 27.09
N SER A 112 -15.86 -0.29 27.87
CA SER A 112 -14.41 -0.43 27.65
C SER A 112 -14.13 -1.19 26.35
N ALA A 113 -14.91 -2.24 26.07
CA ALA A 113 -14.79 -3.00 24.83
C ALA A 113 -15.07 -2.12 23.59
N PHE A 114 -16.12 -1.29 23.60
CA PHE A 114 -16.39 -0.35 22.50
C PHE A 114 -15.26 0.66 22.28
N THR A 115 -14.68 1.18 23.35
CA THR A 115 -13.54 2.11 23.27
C THR A 115 -12.34 1.46 22.59
N LEU A 116 -12.03 0.22 23.00
CA LEU A 116 -10.89 -0.54 22.48
C LEU A 116 -11.12 -0.97 21.01
N LEU A 117 -12.34 -1.38 20.64
CA LEU A 117 -12.70 -1.64 19.24
C LEU A 117 -12.55 -0.40 18.36
N GLY A 118 -12.85 0.80 18.88
CA GLY A 118 -12.58 2.06 18.17
C GLY A 118 -11.09 2.26 17.88
N GLN A 119 -10.21 1.88 18.82
CA GLN A 119 -8.76 1.93 18.60
C GLN A 119 -8.31 0.88 17.57
N TYR A 120 -8.84 -0.35 17.63
CA TYR A 120 -8.55 -1.37 16.62
C TYR A 120 -9.03 -0.96 15.22
N ASN A 121 -10.19 -0.30 15.12
CA ASN A 121 -10.68 0.24 13.85
C ASN A 121 -9.71 1.29 13.26
N ASN A 122 -9.13 2.14 14.11
CA ASN A 122 -8.09 3.09 13.67
C ASN A 122 -6.83 2.34 13.17
N ILE A 123 -6.36 1.32 13.90
CA ILE A 123 -5.20 0.49 13.53
C ILE A 123 -5.39 -0.16 12.14
N ILE A 124 -6.55 -0.74 11.88
CA ILE A 124 -6.84 -1.43 10.61
C ILE A 124 -7.29 -0.49 9.48
N GLY A 125 -7.65 0.75 9.82
CA GLY A 125 -8.04 1.80 8.87
C GLY A 125 -6.88 2.31 8.01
N HIS A 126 -5.63 2.05 8.40
CA HIS A 126 -4.44 2.41 7.64
C HIS A 126 -4.22 1.50 6.41
N ASN A 127 -3.40 1.97 5.47
CA ASN A 127 -2.94 1.21 4.29
C ASN A 127 -1.58 1.80 3.85
N PRO A 128 -0.54 0.98 3.57
CA PRO A 128 -0.44 -0.47 3.77
C PRO A 128 -0.30 -0.92 5.23
N LEU A 129 -0.88 -2.08 5.56
CA LEU A 129 -0.90 -2.65 6.93
C LEU A 129 0.22 -3.64 7.21
N ARG A 130 0.75 -4.32 6.19
CA ARG A 130 1.71 -5.42 6.32
C ARG A 130 3.07 -4.98 5.76
N GLN A 131 4.03 -5.91 5.74
CA GLN A 131 5.43 -5.58 5.51
C GLN A 131 5.88 -5.87 4.09
N ASN A 132 5.34 -6.88 3.42
CA ASN A 132 5.94 -7.37 2.18
C ASN A 132 4.90 -7.41 1.06
N TYR A 133 5.21 -6.76 -0.06
CA TYR A 133 4.32 -6.67 -1.22
C TYR A 133 5.03 -6.97 -2.52
N ALA A 134 4.31 -7.61 -3.43
CA ALA A 134 4.63 -7.64 -4.86
C ALA A 134 3.70 -6.68 -5.59
N PHE A 135 4.27 -5.80 -6.40
CA PHE A 135 3.54 -4.86 -7.23
C PHE A 135 3.84 -5.13 -8.70
N VAL A 136 2.80 -5.21 -9.51
CA VAL A 136 2.90 -5.33 -10.97
C VAL A 136 1.95 -4.33 -11.60
N ARG A 137 2.42 -3.55 -12.57
CA ARG A 137 1.57 -2.66 -13.35
C ARG A 137 1.86 -2.80 -14.84
N PHE A 138 0.79 -2.95 -15.61
CA PHE A 138 0.79 -2.75 -17.05
C PHE A 138 0.14 -1.40 -17.35
N SER A 139 0.70 -0.61 -18.26
CA SER A 139 0.03 0.58 -18.78
C SER A 139 0.35 0.83 -20.24
N HIS A 140 -0.59 1.39 -20.98
CA HIS A 140 -0.43 1.70 -22.39
C HIS A 140 -1.17 3.01 -22.71
N PRO A 141 -0.50 4.02 -23.29
CA PRO A 141 -1.06 5.36 -23.42
C PRO A 141 -2.21 5.46 -24.43
N ASN A 142 -2.25 4.60 -25.46
CA ASN A 142 -3.23 4.67 -26.55
C ASN A 142 -3.79 3.30 -26.93
N TRP A 143 -4.30 2.51 -25.96
CA TRP A 143 -4.74 1.13 -26.24
C TRP A 143 -6.17 1.09 -26.78
N LEU A 144 -7.10 1.71 -26.05
CA LEU A 144 -8.54 1.67 -26.36
C LEU A 144 -9.02 3.09 -26.64
N MET A 145 -9.51 3.33 -27.85
CA MET A 145 -10.04 4.62 -28.29
C MET A 145 -9.06 5.79 -28.04
N ASP A 146 -7.77 5.60 -28.28
CA ASP A 146 -6.71 6.58 -28.02
C ASP A 146 -6.64 7.05 -26.54
N GLY A 147 -7.12 6.22 -25.61
CA GLY A 147 -7.05 6.46 -24.17
C GLY A 147 -5.96 5.65 -23.49
N GLU A 148 -5.51 6.16 -22.33
CA GLU A 148 -4.53 5.52 -21.46
C GLU A 148 -5.23 4.40 -20.69
N SER A 149 -4.69 3.19 -20.76
CA SER A 149 -5.20 2.03 -20.03
C SER A 149 -4.13 1.54 -19.06
N SER A 150 -4.52 1.13 -17.86
CA SER A 150 -3.62 0.45 -16.94
C SER A 150 -4.29 -0.63 -16.12
N VAL A 151 -3.51 -1.65 -15.78
CA VAL A 151 -3.89 -2.72 -14.84
C VAL A 151 -2.79 -2.84 -13.80
N LEU A 152 -3.16 -2.73 -12.53
CA LEU A 152 -2.29 -2.81 -11.37
C LEU A 152 -2.71 -4.00 -10.52
N TRP A 153 -1.73 -4.81 -10.12
CA TRP A 153 -1.88 -5.87 -9.14
C TRP A 153 -0.91 -5.64 -7.99
N LEU A 154 -1.44 -5.47 -6.79
CA LEU A 154 -0.66 -5.36 -5.56
C LEU A 154 -1.03 -6.54 -4.67
N LYS A 155 -0.08 -7.45 -4.49
CA LYS A 155 -0.24 -8.64 -3.65
C LYS A 155 0.51 -8.45 -2.34
N ASN A 156 -0.20 -8.66 -1.25
CA ASN A 156 0.38 -8.84 0.06
C ASN A 156 1.05 -10.22 0.15
N LEU A 157 2.35 -10.25 0.38
CA LEU A 157 3.12 -11.49 0.48
C LEU A 157 3.07 -12.10 1.88
N ASP A 158 2.66 -11.34 2.89
CA ASP A 158 2.56 -11.82 4.28
C ASP A 158 1.28 -12.62 4.55
N ASP A 159 0.18 -12.30 3.87
CA ASP A 159 -1.12 -12.96 4.06
C ASP A 159 -1.78 -13.45 2.77
N GLY A 160 -1.16 -13.21 1.61
CA GLY A 160 -1.61 -13.69 0.30
C GLY A 160 -2.78 -12.92 -0.30
N SER A 161 -3.35 -11.95 0.42
CA SER A 161 -4.43 -11.10 -0.09
C SER A 161 -3.92 -10.15 -1.18
N TYR A 162 -4.80 -9.63 -2.03
CA TYR A 162 -4.40 -8.72 -3.10
C TYR A 162 -5.49 -7.74 -3.49
N VAL A 163 -5.06 -6.67 -4.17
CA VAL A 163 -5.93 -5.77 -4.94
C VAL A 163 -5.56 -5.84 -6.42
N LEU A 164 -6.57 -5.90 -7.27
CA LEU A 164 -6.46 -5.76 -8.72
C LEU A 164 -7.27 -4.53 -9.14
N ARG A 165 -6.63 -3.62 -9.86
CA ARG A 165 -7.24 -2.36 -10.30
C ARG A 165 -7.01 -2.17 -11.79
N ALA A 166 -8.07 -1.92 -12.54
CA ALA A 166 -8.01 -1.52 -13.93
C ALA A 166 -8.49 -0.06 -14.04
N ARG A 167 -7.78 0.77 -14.81
CA ARG A 167 -8.15 2.16 -15.08
C ARG A 167 -8.05 2.46 -16.57
N TRP A 168 -9.00 3.23 -17.07
CA TRP A 168 -8.96 3.83 -18.39
C TRP A 168 -9.23 5.33 -18.29
N ASP A 169 -8.41 6.13 -18.97
CA ASP A 169 -8.47 7.57 -19.03
C ASP A 169 -8.52 8.02 -20.49
N LYS A 170 -9.34 9.03 -20.80
CA LYS A 170 -9.39 9.63 -22.13
C LYS A 170 -9.59 11.15 -22.07
N ASP A 171 -8.74 11.84 -22.81
CA ASP A 171 -8.91 13.26 -23.11
C ASP A 171 -9.87 13.45 -24.30
N PHE A 172 -10.80 14.38 -24.16
CA PHE A 172 -11.74 14.80 -25.20
C PHE A 172 -11.40 16.22 -25.63
N GLY A 173 -10.47 16.33 -26.58
CA GLY A 173 -9.88 17.61 -26.97
C GLY A 173 -9.08 18.22 -25.82
N ASN A 174 -9.07 19.54 -25.71
CA ASN A 174 -8.29 20.25 -24.68
C ASN A 174 -9.13 20.64 -23.45
N SER A 175 -10.38 20.20 -23.38
CA SER A 175 -11.34 20.72 -22.40
C SER A 175 -11.74 19.69 -21.35
N TYR A 176 -11.81 18.40 -21.68
CA TYR A 176 -12.33 17.41 -20.76
C TYR A 176 -11.43 16.19 -20.69
N LYS A 177 -11.29 15.64 -19.49
CA LYS A 177 -10.73 14.30 -19.26
C LYS A 177 -11.76 13.45 -18.53
N PHE A 178 -11.99 12.25 -19.02
CA PHE A 178 -12.82 11.24 -18.36
C PHE A 178 -11.95 10.09 -17.89
N GLY A 179 -12.20 9.63 -16.67
CA GLY A 179 -11.59 8.45 -16.08
C GLY A 179 -12.63 7.45 -15.61
N ILE A 180 -12.35 6.16 -15.79
CA ILE A 180 -13.07 5.06 -15.15
C ILE A 180 -12.09 4.07 -14.55
N MET A 181 -12.36 3.64 -13.33
CA MET A 181 -11.53 2.71 -12.57
C MET A 181 -12.41 1.64 -11.93
N ALA A 182 -12.09 0.38 -12.20
CA ALA A 182 -12.64 -0.77 -11.51
C ALA A 182 -11.59 -1.40 -10.62
N GLU A 183 -11.95 -1.75 -9.40
CA GLU A 183 -11.07 -2.38 -8.43
C GLU A 183 -11.74 -3.60 -7.79
N THR A 184 -10.96 -4.64 -7.51
CA THR A 184 -11.37 -5.76 -6.66
C THR A 184 -10.32 -6.08 -5.61
N LEU A 185 -10.78 -6.35 -4.39
CA LEU A 185 -9.99 -6.72 -3.23
C LEU A 185 -10.33 -8.16 -2.87
N ARG A 186 -9.31 -9.00 -2.65
CA ARG A 186 -9.48 -10.43 -2.39
C ARG A 186 -8.57 -10.89 -1.26
N GLY A 187 -9.13 -11.67 -0.35
CA GLY A 187 -8.39 -12.26 0.77
C GLY A 187 -9.34 -12.88 1.80
N SER A 188 -8.79 -13.55 2.81
CA SER A 188 -9.56 -14.03 3.96
C SER A 188 -10.05 -12.87 4.84
N SER A 189 -11.07 -13.10 5.68
CA SER A 189 -11.69 -12.09 6.55
C SER A 189 -10.75 -11.32 7.50
N TRP A 190 -9.54 -11.82 7.73
CA TRP A 190 -8.50 -11.19 8.56
C TRP A 190 -7.20 -10.89 7.81
N SER A 191 -7.25 -10.90 6.47
CA SER A 191 -6.15 -10.42 5.64
C SER A 191 -6.33 -8.95 5.29
N GLU A 192 -5.26 -8.22 5.00
CA GLU A 192 -5.30 -6.77 4.77
C GLU A 192 -6.33 -6.32 3.74
N PHE A 193 -6.47 -7.05 2.63
CA PHE A 193 -7.47 -6.71 1.61
C PHE A 193 -8.82 -7.40 1.82
N GLY A 194 -8.92 -8.40 2.70
CA GLY A 194 -10.19 -9.06 3.04
C GLY A 194 -10.94 -8.45 4.23
N ILE A 195 -10.27 -7.65 5.07
CA ILE A 195 -10.91 -6.86 6.14
C ILE A 195 -11.61 -5.59 5.61
N ARG A 196 -11.43 -5.26 4.32
CA ARG A 196 -11.97 -4.04 3.74
C ARG A 196 -13.49 -4.16 3.60
N PRO A 197 -14.25 -3.08 3.82
CA PRO A 197 -15.72 -3.16 3.86
C PRO A 197 -16.38 -3.39 2.50
N TRP A 198 -15.61 -3.33 1.40
CA TRP A 198 -16.05 -3.68 0.06
C TRP A 198 -15.01 -4.59 -0.61
N GLU A 199 -15.48 -5.51 -1.45
CA GLU A 199 -14.64 -6.41 -2.26
C GLU A 199 -14.44 -5.90 -3.68
N TRP A 200 -15.25 -4.94 -4.12
CA TRP A 200 -15.13 -4.30 -5.42
C TRP A 200 -15.59 -2.84 -5.34
N SER A 201 -15.05 -2.02 -6.24
CA SER A 201 -15.51 -0.65 -6.43
C SER A 201 -15.42 -0.26 -7.90
N LEU A 202 -16.28 0.68 -8.29
CA LEU A 202 -16.25 1.35 -9.59
C LEU A 202 -16.26 2.85 -9.34
N VAL A 203 -15.26 3.55 -9.86
CA VAL A 203 -15.10 5.00 -9.72
C VAL A 203 -15.04 5.60 -11.11
N THR A 204 -15.78 6.69 -11.31
CA THR A 204 -15.72 7.51 -12.53
C THR A 204 -15.40 8.93 -12.14
N ASP A 205 -14.53 9.58 -12.91
CA ASP A 205 -14.13 10.97 -12.71
C ASP A 205 -14.17 11.76 -14.01
N ILE A 206 -14.51 13.05 -13.91
CA ILE A 206 -14.49 14.00 -15.02
C ILE A 206 -13.73 15.23 -14.54
N ALA A 207 -12.70 15.62 -15.29
CA ALA A 207 -12.00 16.88 -15.10
C ALA A 207 -12.30 17.81 -16.28
N TRP A 208 -12.47 19.11 -16.00
CA TRP A 208 -12.66 20.15 -17.01
C TRP A 208 -11.55 21.19 -16.86
N TYR A 209 -10.88 21.49 -17.97
CA TYR A 209 -9.85 22.52 -18.11
C TYR A 209 -10.37 23.73 -18.91
N PHE A 210 -10.04 24.93 -18.44
CA PHE A 210 -10.33 26.22 -19.08
C PHE A 210 -9.04 26.86 -19.58
#